data_AF-J9E419-F1
#
_entry.id   AF-J9E419-F1
#
_cell.length_a   1.000
_cell.length_b   1.000
_cell.length_c   1.000
_cell.angle_alpha   90.00
_cell.angle_beta   90.00
_cell.angle_gamma   90.00
#
_symmetry.space_group_name_H-M   'P 1'
#
loop_
_entity.id
_entity.type
_entity.pdbx_description
1 polymer ?
#
loop_
_entity_poly.entity_id
_entity_poly.type
_entity_poly.pdbx_seq_one_letter_code
_entity_poly.pdbx_strand_id
1 'polypeptide(L)'
;MAIQLASFKDQGKFCLTYESISARFYAKSRTETLRPVTKESCAFVKSMVNTESNSEERLKLLKKAVKAHVFHSKECLTGSGVDRHLFVLYILSKMTGINSPLLDYYITQPWELSTSQTPNVTRQINEDEYPNFSWFGGGFQATCKSGYGISYRFAGNHSICINIASYKSAKNTVRSSF
;
A
#
# COMPACT_ATOMS: atom_id res chain seq x y z
N MET A 1 4.83 -6.07 -3.52
CA MET A 1 6.24 -5.66 -3.80
C MET A 1 6.41 -4.99 -5.16
N ALA A 2 5.77 -5.46 -6.24
CA ALA A 2 5.87 -4.82 -7.56
C ALA A 2 5.61 -3.30 -7.55
N ILE A 3 4.56 -2.87 -6.84
CA ILE A 3 4.22 -1.44 -6.66
C ILE A 3 5.39 -0.65 -6.03
N GLN A 4 6.10 -1.22 -5.07
CA GLN A 4 7.24 -0.55 -4.42
C GLN A 4 8.41 -0.36 -5.39
N LEU A 5 8.67 -1.35 -6.24
CA LEU A 5 9.70 -1.25 -7.27
C LEU A 5 9.31 -0.24 -8.36
N ALA A 6 8.06 -0.26 -8.83
CA ALA A 6 7.55 0.68 -9.81
C ALA A 6 7.63 2.12 -9.28
N SER A 7 7.14 2.35 -8.06
CA SER A 7 7.20 3.67 -7.42
C SER A 7 8.62 4.18 -7.24
N PHE A 8 9.57 3.32 -6.89
CA PHE A 8 10.96 3.73 -6.74
C PHE A 8 11.61 4.07 -8.09
N LYS A 9 11.31 3.32 -9.15
CA LYS A 9 11.80 3.61 -10.50
C LYS A 9 11.25 4.93 -11.06
N ASP A 10 9.97 5.21 -10.81
CA ASP A 10 9.30 6.43 -11.27
C ASP A 10 9.74 7.67 -10.47
N GLN A 11 9.81 7.56 -9.13
CA GLN A 11 10.07 8.71 -8.25
C GLN A 11 11.55 8.88 -7.87
N GLY A 12 12.40 7.87 -8.08
CA GLY A 12 13.81 7.87 -7.67
C GLY A 12 14.04 7.87 -6.16
N LYS A 13 12.99 7.77 -5.35
CA LYS A 13 13.03 7.76 -3.89
C LYS A 13 12.01 6.78 -3.31
N PHE A 14 12.22 6.37 -2.07
CA PHE A 14 11.18 5.68 -1.30
C PHE A 14 10.17 6.69 -0.78
N CYS A 15 8.90 6.49 -1.14
CA CYS A 15 7.80 7.35 -0.75
C CYS A 15 6.98 6.68 0.36
N LEU A 16 6.45 7.49 1.28
CA LEU A 16 5.59 6.95 2.34
C LEU A 16 4.35 6.30 1.70
N THR A 17 4.19 5.00 1.95
CA THR A 17 3.12 4.21 1.35
C THR A 17 2.11 3.79 2.41
N TYR A 18 0.84 4.07 2.15
CA TYR A 18 -0.31 3.55 2.88
C TYR A 18 -0.86 2.33 2.13
N GLU A 19 -1.11 1.23 2.83
CA GLU A 19 -1.90 0.11 2.33
C GLU A 19 -3.05 -0.20 3.29
N SER A 20 -4.28 -0.27 2.77
CA SER A 20 -5.47 -0.57 3.57
C SER A 20 -5.55 -2.05 3.91
N ILE A 21 -5.50 -2.40 5.19
CA ILE A 21 -5.74 -3.76 5.68
C ILE A 21 -7.06 -3.83 6.44
N SER A 22 -7.91 -4.81 6.10
CA SER A 22 -9.16 -5.06 6.80
C SER A 22 -8.89 -5.59 8.22
N ALA A 23 -9.47 -4.98 9.25
CA ALA A 23 -9.30 -5.43 10.64
C ALA A 23 -10.50 -6.24 11.17
N ARG A 24 -11.30 -6.83 10.26
CA ARG A 24 -12.62 -7.47 10.50
C ARG A 24 -12.66 -8.66 11.47
N PHE A 25 -11.53 -9.05 12.07
CA PHE A 25 -11.54 -9.99 13.20
C PHE A 25 -12.19 -9.40 14.47
N TYR A 26 -12.30 -8.08 14.56
CA TYR A 26 -12.94 -7.40 15.68
C TYR A 26 -14.32 -6.84 15.32
N ALA A 27 -15.25 -6.86 16.28
CA ALA A 27 -16.59 -6.31 16.08
C ALA A 27 -16.54 -4.81 15.70
N LYS A 28 -17.34 -4.41 14.70
CA LYS A 28 -17.43 -3.03 14.17
C LYS A 28 -16.12 -2.43 13.64
N SER A 29 -15.07 -3.23 13.51
CA SER A 29 -13.80 -2.78 12.95
C SER A 29 -13.92 -2.46 11.46
N ARG A 30 -12.99 -1.64 10.98
CA ARG A 30 -12.90 -1.23 9.59
C ARG A 30 -11.53 -1.62 9.05
N THR A 31 -10.58 -0.70 9.11
CA THR A 31 -9.26 -0.88 8.52
C THR A 31 -8.14 -0.39 9.42
N GLU A 32 -6.96 -0.96 9.23
CA GLU A 32 -5.67 -0.51 9.73
C GLU A 32 -4.79 -0.10 8.54
N THR A 33 -3.75 0.71 8.79
CA THR A 33 -2.70 1.04 7.81
C THR A 33 -1.57 0.01 7.92
N LEU A 34 -1.26 -0.63 6.81
CA LEU A 34 0.02 -1.30 6.61
C LEU A 34 1.00 -0.33 5.96
N ARG A 35 2.25 -0.32 6.43
CA ARG A 35 3.36 0.45 5.88
C ARG A 35 4.30 -0.49 5.11
N PRO A 36 4.14 -0.67 3.79
CA PRO A 36 4.89 -1.66 3.02
C PRO A 36 6.35 -1.25 2.71
N VAL A 37 6.75 -0.02 3.04
CA VAL A 37 8.14 0.46 2.93
C VAL A 37 8.90 0.03 4.19
N THR A 38 9.50 -1.15 4.15
CA THR A 38 10.31 -1.72 5.24
C THR A 38 11.77 -1.83 4.81
N LYS A 39 12.66 -2.17 5.74
CA LYS A 39 14.08 -2.41 5.41
C LYS A 39 14.23 -3.51 4.36
N GLU A 40 13.39 -4.54 4.42
CA GLU A 40 13.39 -5.67 3.49
C GLU A 40 12.87 -5.28 2.11
N SER A 41 11.77 -4.52 2.02
CA SER A 41 11.27 -4.06 0.72
C SER A 41 12.23 -3.08 0.07
N CYS A 42 12.86 -2.18 0.85
CA CYS A 42 13.92 -1.31 0.37
C CYS A 42 15.14 -2.09 -0.14
N ALA A 43 15.57 -3.15 0.57
CA ALA A 43 16.69 -3.98 0.14
C ALA A 43 16.40 -4.70 -1.18
N PHE A 44 15.19 -5.26 -1.32
CA PHE A 44 14.73 -5.86 -2.57
C PHE A 44 14.69 -4.84 -3.73
N VAL A 45 14.09 -3.67 -3.50
CA VAL A 45 14.00 -2.65 -4.55
C VAL A 45 15.39 -2.18 -5.00
N LYS A 46 16.30 -1.95 -4.05
CA LYS A 46 17.69 -1.57 -4.36
C LYS A 46 18.43 -2.63 -5.18
N SER A 47 18.26 -3.93 -4.88
CA SER A 47 18.91 -4.99 -5.67
C SER A 47 18.32 -5.14 -7.07
N MET A 48 17.05 -4.75 -7.28
CA MET A 48 16.42 -4.76 -8.60
C MET A 48 16.88 -3.62 -9.51
N VAL A 49 17.33 -2.50 -8.96
CA VAL A 49 17.87 -1.36 -9.74
C VAL A 49 19.40 -1.38 -9.83
N ASN A 50 20.08 -2.17 -8.99
CA ASN A 50 21.53 -2.34 -9.06
C ASN A 50 21.91 -3.30 -10.21
N THR A 51 22.75 -2.84 -11.13
CA THR A 51 23.28 -3.62 -12.26
C THR A 51 24.23 -4.73 -11.83
N GLU A 52 24.86 -4.61 -10.66
CA GLU A 52 25.81 -5.60 -10.13
C GLU A 52 25.12 -6.76 -9.40
N SER A 53 23.83 -6.64 -9.09
CA SER A 53 23.07 -7.67 -8.39
C SER A 53 22.67 -8.81 -9.33
N ASN A 54 23.03 -10.04 -8.97
CA ASN A 54 22.62 -11.24 -9.71
C ASN A 54 21.17 -11.66 -9.40
N SER A 55 20.62 -12.56 -10.23
CA SER A 55 19.25 -13.05 -10.12
C SER A 55 18.96 -13.80 -8.81
N GLU A 56 19.95 -14.50 -8.26
CA GLU A 56 19.80 -15.28 -7.03
C GLU A 56 19.60 -14.36 -5.82
N GLU A 57 20.44 -13.32 -5.68
CA GLU A 57 20.32 -12.34 -4.59
C GLU A 57 19.02 -11.53 -4.72
N ARG A 58 18.61 -11.16 -5.94
CA ARG A 58 17.30 -10.52 -6.20
C ARG A 58 16.14 -11.39 -5.73
N LEU A 59 16.15 -12.69 -6.05
CA LEU A 59 15.13 -13.63 -5.62
C LEU A 59 15.11 -13.83 -4.10
N LYS A 60 16.28 -13.94 -3.48
CA LYS A 60 16.43 -14.07 -2.03
C LYS A 60 15.87 -12.84 -1.30
N LEU A 61 16.21 -11.64 -1.76
CA LEU A 61 15.70 -10.40 -1.19
C LEU A 61 14.20 -10.22 -1.42
N LEU A 62 13.69 -10.62 -2.60
CA LEU A 62 12.24 -10.65 -2.87
C LEU A 62 11.51 -11.53 -1.86
N LYS A 63 11.98 -12.76 -1.64
CA LYS A 63 11.39 -13.69 -0.66
C LYS A 63 11.38 -13.10 0.75
N LYS A 64 12.47 -12.43 1.15
CA LYS A 64 12.56 -11.76 2.46
C LYS A 64 11.55 -10.60 2.58
N ALA A 65 11.45 -9.76 1.55
CA ALA A 65 10.51 -8.64 1.51
C ALA A 65 9.05 -9.10 1.54
N VAL A 66 8.70 -10.13 0.78
CA VAL A 66 7.36 -10.73 0.78
C VAL A 66 7.03 -11.33 2.14
N LYS A 67 7.97 -12.07 2.77
CA LYS A 67 7.76 -12.66 4.10
C LYS A 67 7.50 -11.59 5.16
N ALA A 68 8.29 -10.50 5.16
CA ALA A 68 8.09 -9.38 6.08
C ALA A 68 6.74 -8.68 5.84
N HIS A 69 6.39 -8.44 4.58
CA HIS A 69 5.10 -7.83 4.22
C HIS A 69 3.92 -8.68 4.71
N VAL A 70 3.90 -9.98 4.43
CA VAL A 70 2.84 -10.90 4.89
C VAL A 70 2.78 -10.96 6.42
N PHE A 71 3.92 -10.96 7.10
CA PHE A 71 3.96 -10.91 8.56
C PHE A 71 3.29 -9.64 9.09
N HIS A 72 3.66 -8.46 8.59
CA HIS A 72 3.06 -7.20 9.01
C HIS A 72 1.58 -7.07 8.61
N SER A 73 1.17 -7.61 7.45
CA SER A 73 -0.25 -7.68 7.09
C SER A 73 -1.05 -8.47 8.12
N LYS A 74 -0.51 -9.59 8.64
CA LYS A 74 -1.16 -10.38 9.70
C LYS A 74 -1.26 -9.61 11.00
N GLU A 75 -0.20 -8.92 11.41
CA GLU A 75 -0.22 -8.03 12.58
C GLU A 75 -1.33 -6.96 12.45
N CYS A 76 -1.44 -6.30 11.29
CA CYS A 76 -2.50 -5.32 11.04
C CYS A 76 -3.91 -5.95 11.03
N LEU A 77 -4.07 -7.14 10.45
CA LEU A 77 -5.32 -7.91 10.44
C LEU A 77 -5.80 -8.21 11.87
N THR A 78 -4.87 -8.56 12.76
CA THR A 78 -5.13 -8.89 14.17
C THR A 78 -4.98 -7.69 15.11
N GLY A 79 -5.12 -6.46 14.61
CA GLY A 79 -5.20 -5.28 15.46
C GLY A 79 -3.88 -4.84 16.11
N SER A 80 -2.74 -5.42 15.73
CA SER A 80 -1.40 -5.04 16.21
C SER A 80 -0.76 -3.91 15.37
N GLY A 81 -1.52 -3.26 14.50
CA GLY A 81 -1.06 -2.08 13.77
C GLY A 81 -0.96 -0.85 14.68
N VAL A 82 -0.14 0.12 14.26
CA VAL A 82 0.19 1.30 15.07
C VAL A 82 -0.56 2.56 14.63
N ASP A 83 -0.96 2.65 13.37
CA ASP A 83 -1.41 3.91 12.79
C ASP A 83 -2.77 4.37 13.34
N ARG A 84 -3.74 3.47 13.55
CA ARG A 84 -5.00 3.84 14.22
C ARG A 84 -4.79 4.21 15.68
N HIS A 85 -3.85 3.56 16.38
CA HIS A 85 -3.53 3.89 17.76
C HIS A 85 -2.93 5.30 17.87
N LEU A 86 -1.94 5.63 17.03
CA LEU A 86 -1.36 6.98 16.97
C LEU A 86 -2.39 8.04 16.59
N PHE A 87 -3.34 7.72 15.71
CA PHE A 87 -4.43 8.61 15.37
C PHE A 87 -5.36 8.90 16.57
N VAL A 88 -5.69 7.89 17.39
CA VAL A 88 -6.47 8.08 18.62
C VAL A 88 -5.70 8.94 19.62
N LEU A 89 -4.39 8.69 19.81
CA LEU A 89 -3.54 9.52 20.67
C LEU A 89 -3.50 10.97 20.19
N TYR A 90 -3.43 11.21 18.88
CA TYR A 90 -3.51 12.55 18.30
C TYR A 90 -4.85 13.23 18.66
N ILE A 91 -5.99 12.55 18.48
CA ILE A 91 -7.31 13.10 18.84
C ILE A 91 -7.35 13.45 20.33
N LEU A 92 -6.93 12.53 21.21
CA LEU A 92 -6.92 12.74 22.65
C LEU A 92 -6.02 13.92 23.05
N SER A 93 -4.86 14.07 22.41
CA SER A 93 -3.97 15.21 22.66
C SER A 93 -4.65 16.55 22.35
N LYS A 94 -5.43 16.63 21.26
CA LYS A 94 -6.20 17.83 20.91
C LYS A 94 -7.37 18.08 21.86
N MET A 95 -8.06 17.03 22.30
CA MET A 95 -9.18 17.15 23.25
C MET A 95 -8.73 17.59 24.65
N THR A 96 -7.54 17.17 25.07
CA THR A 96 -6.98 17.45 26.41
C THR A 96 -6.07 18.66 26.45
N GLY A 97 -5.77 19.27 25.30
CA GLY A 97 -4.84 20.39 25.18
C GLY A 97 -3.37 20.02 25.38
N ILE A 98 -3.03 18.73 25.36
CA ILE A 98 -1.65 18.26 25.45
C ILE A 98 -0.95 18.48 24.11
N ASN A 99 0.14 19.25 24.11
CA ASN A 99 1.00 19.39 22.93
C ASN A 99 1.90 18.15 22.80
N SER A 100 1.98 17.59 21.60
CA SER A 100 2.91 16.52 21.27
C SER A 100 3.50 16.77 19.89
N PRO A 101 4.77 17.22 19.81
CA PRO A 101 5.46 17.43 18.54
C PRO A 101 5.50 16.16 17.67
N LEU A 102 5.56 14.98 18.30
CA LEU A 102 5.50 13.69 17.60
C LEU A 102 4.17 13.48 16.90
N LEU A 103 3.05 13.71 17.59
CA LEU A 103 1.72 13.49 17.03
C LEU A 103 1.38 14.54 15.96
N ASP A 104 1.84 15.78 16.14
CA ASP A 104 1.73 16.85 15.15
C ASP A 104 2.55 16.56 13.89
N TYR A 105 3.76 16.02 14.05
CA TYR A 105 4.57 15.54 12.93
C TYR A 105 3.93 14.33 12.23
N TYR A 106 3.41 13.37 13.00
CA TYR A 106 2.82 12.15 12.49
C TYR A 106 1.61 12.41 11.58
N ILE A 107 0.68 13.28 12.00
CA ILE A 107 -0.55 13.52 11.25
C ILE A 107 -0.31 14.30 9.94
N THR A 108 0.81 15.03 9.84
CA THR A 108 1.17 15.86 8.67
C THR A 108 1.94 15.10 7.60
N GLN A 109 2.30 13.83 7.84
CA GLN A 109 3.08 13.04 6.89
C GLN A 109 2.34 12.85 5.55
N PRO A 110 2.98 13.16 4.41
CA PRO A 110 2.35 13.00 3.12
C PRO A 110 2.38 11.52 2.69
N TRP A 111 1.20 10.91 2.59
CA TRP A 111 1.02 9.59 1.97
C TRP A 111 1.04 9.75 0.44
N GLU A 112 2.25 9.87 -0.11
CA GLU A 112 2.52 10.00 -1.55
C GLU A 112 2.08 8.77 -2.34
N LEU A 113 1.95 7.61 -1.70
CA LEU A 113 1.38 6.42 -2.32
C LEU A 113 0.31 5.84 -1.41
N SER A 114 -0.92 5.73 -1.91
CA SER A 114 -2.01 5.04 -1.21
C SER A 114 -2.48 3.85 -2.04
N THR A 115 -2.50 2.68 -1.42
CA THR A 115 -2.86 1.41 -2.06
C THR A 115 -4.03 0.74 -1.34
N SER A 116 -4.86 0.03 -2.11
CA SER A 116 -5.92 -0.81 -1.55
C SER A 116 -6.17 -2.00 -2.45
N GLN A 117 -6.26 -3.19 -1.84
CA GLN A 117 -6.75 -4.36 -2.54
C GLN A 117 -8.28 -4.37 -2.48
N THR A 118 -8.94 -4.34 -3.64
CA THR A 118 -10.40 -4.53 -3.70
C THR A 118 -10.70 -5.97 -3.26
N PRO A 119 -11.48 -6.18 -2.19
CA PRO A 119 -11.78 -7.52 -1.72
C PRO A 119 -12.64 -8.27 -2.73
N ASN A 120 -12.42 -9.58 -2.84
CA ASN A 120 -13.37 -10.44 -3.53
C ASN A 120 -14.67 -10.47 -2.72
N VAL A 121 -15.79 -10.09 -3.32
CA VAL A 121 -17.07 -10.10 -2.63
C VAL A 121 -17.63 -11.52 -2.64
N THR A 122 -18.31 -11.91 -1.57
CA THR A 122 -18.96 -13.21 -1.49
C THR A 122 -20.08 -13.30 -2.54
N ARG A 123 -20.30 -14.50 -3.10
CA ARG A 123 -21.26 -14.76 -4.21
C ARG A 123 -20.88 -14.14 -5.56
N GLN A 124 -19.59 -13.97 -5.85
CA GLN A 124 -19.14 -13.64 -7.20
C GLN A 124 -19.22 -14.83 -8.15
N ILE A 125 -19.32 -14.52 -9.44
CA ILE A 125 -19.14 -15.45 -10.56
C ILE A 125 -17.74 -16.09 -10.44
N ASN A 126 -17.62 -17.37 -10.81
CA ASN A 126 -16.32 -18.02 -10.95
C ASN A 126 -15.56 -17.37 -12.13
N GLU A 127 -14.70 -16.40 -11.82
CA GLU A 127 -13.94 -15.63 -12.82
C GLU A 127 -12.94 -16.50 -13.61
N ASP A 128 -12.60 -17.72 -13.14
CA ASP A 128 -11.77 -18.66 -13.92
C ASP A 128 -12.57 -19.41 -14.98
N GLU A 129 -13.84 -19.68 -14.73
CA GLU A 129 -14.75 -20.35 -15.68
C GLU A 129 -15.36 -19.33 -16.67
N TYR A 130 -15.57 -18.10 -16.21
CA TYR A 130 -16.21 -17.02 -16.96
C TYR A 130 -15.35 -15.75 -17.00
N PRO A 131 -14.16 -15.77 -17.63
CA PRO A 131 -13.21 -14.66 -17.61
C PRO A 131 -13.77 -13.37 -18.22
N ASN A 132 -14.69 -13.47 -19.18
CA ASN A 132 -15.35 -12.32 -19.80
C ASN A 132 -16.28 -11.54 -18.86
N PHE A 133 -16.59 -12.10 -17.68
CA PHE A 133 -17.41 -11.46 -16.65
C PHE A 133 -16.58 -10.88 -15.51
N SER A 134 -15.25 -10.92 -15.61
CA SER A 134 -14.37 -10.23 -14.69
C SER A 134 -14.58 -8.71 -14.76
N TRP A 135 -14.55 -8.08 -13.59
CA TRP A 135 -14.72 -6.63 -13.46
C TRP A 135 -13.47 -5.98 -12.88
N PHE A 136 -13.25 -4.70 -13.18
CA PHE A 136 -11.98 -4.02 -12.87
C PHE A 136 -11.78 -3.63 -11.41
N GLY A 137 -12.74 -3.90 -10.52
CA GLY A 137 -12.70 -3.43 -9.14
C GLY A 137 -13.09 -1.96 -8.99
N GLY A 138 -12.84 -1.41 -7.80
CA GLY A 138 -12.98 0.02 -7.54
C GLY A 138 -11.69 0.80 -7.81
N GLY A 139 -11.78 2.13 -7.76
CA GLY A 139 -10.64 3.04 -7.81
C GLY A 139 -10.85 4.22 -6.86
N PHE A 140 -9.76 4.87 -6.46
CA PHE A 140 -9.80 6.07 -5.64
C PHE A 140 -8.69 7.02 -6.08
N GLN A 141 -8.88 8.32 -5.84
CA GLN A 141 -7.89 9.33 -6.16
C GLN A 141 -6.74 9.35 -5.14
N ALA A 142 -5.57 9.83 -5.56
CA ALA A 142 -4.43 10.06 -4.69
C ALA A 142 -4.79 10.93 -3.47
N THR A 143 -4.35 10.49 -2.30
CA THR A 143 -4.49 11.18 -1.01
C THR A 143 -3.56 12.39 -0.87
N CYS A 144 -2.46 12.39 -1.63
CA CYS A 144 -1.51 13.49 -1.69
C CYS A 144 -1.53 14.11 -3.09
N LYS A 145 -1.42 15.44 -3.19
CA LYS A 145 -1.41 16.15 -4.48
C LYS A 145 -0.27 15.68 -5.38
N SER A 146 0.89 15.35 -4.83
CA SER A 146 2.08 14.87 -5.54
C SER A 146 2.19 13.34 -5.57
N GLY A 147 1.10 12.63 -5.30
CA GLY A 147 1.10 11.18 -5.11
C GLY A 147 0.24 10.39 -6.09
N TYR A 148 0.16 9.09 -5.84
CA TYR A 148 -0.68 8.13 -6.56
C TYR A 148 -1.69 7.45 -5.64
N GLY A 149 -2.89 7.20 -6.16
CA GLY A 149 -3.87 6.26 -5.61
C GLY A 149 -3.90 5.01 -6.48
N ILE A 150 -3.67 3.84 -5.88
CA ILE A 150 -3.61 2.56 -6.59
C ILE A 150 -4.59 1.57 -5.97
N SER A 151 -5.59 1.17 -6.75
CA SER A 151 -6.47 0.05 -6.40
C SER A 151 -6.13 -1.14 -7.28
N TYR A 152 -6.12 -2.34 -6.70
CA TYR A 152 -5.89 -3.56 -7.47
C TYR A 152 -6.73 -4.73 -7.00
N ARG A 153 -6.92 -5.71 -7.87
CA ARG A 153 -7.50 -7.02 -7.54
C ARG A 153 -6.98 -8.12 -8.45
N PHE A 154 -7.04 -9.33 -7.95
CA PHE A 154 -6.86 -10.55 -8.74
C PHE A 154 -8.24 -10.96 -9.27
N ALA A 155 -8.38 -11.00 -10.59
CA ALA A 155 -9.58 -11.47 -11.27
C ALA A 155 -9.29 -12.89 -11.77
N GLY A 156 -9.76 -13.87 -10.97
CA GLY A 156 -9.34 -15.26 -11.10
C GLY A 156 -7.81 -15.45 -11.07
N ASN A 157 -7.34 -16.50 -11.71
CA ASN A 157 -5.94 -16.84 -11.95
C ASN A 157 -5.42 -16.30 -13.30
N HIS A 158 -6.26 -15.61 -14.08
CA HIS A 158 -5.93 -15.20 -15.44
C HIS A 158 -5.55 -13.70 -15.55
N SER A 159 -5.93 -12.85 -14.60
CA SER A 159 -5.64 -11.42 -14.69
C SER A 159 -5.49 -10.69 -13.34
N ILE A 160 -4.78 -9.56 -13.40
CA ILE A 160 -4.69 -8.58 -12.31
C ILE A 160 -5.24 -7.26 -12.85
N CYS A 161 -6.31 -6.76 -12.24
CA CYS A 161 -6.88 -5.46 -12.59
C CYS A 161 -6.23 -4.38 -11.70
N ILE A 162 -5.72 -3.31 -12.29
CA ILE A 162 -5.06 -2.22 -11.57
C ILE A 162 -5.64 -0.88 -12.05
N ASN A 163 -6.08 -0.06 -11.10
CA ASN A 163 -6.51 1.33 -11.32
C ASN A 163 -5.50 2.27 -10.67
N ILE A 164 -4.87 3.13 -11.47
CA ILE A 164 -3.89 4.13 -11.03
C ILE A 164 -4.45 5.52 -11.29
N ALA A 165 -4.49 6.34 -10.24
CA ALA A 165 -4.96 7.72 -10.29
C ALA A 165 -3.91 8.67 -9.71
N SER A 166 -3.77 9.84 -10.34
CA SER A 166 -2.95 10.95 -9.88
C SER A 166 -3.60 12.29 -10.28
N TYR A 167 -3.03 13.40 -9.80
CA TYR A 167 -3.48 14.73 -10.19
C TYR A 167 -2.74 15.21 -11.44
N LYS A 168 -3.49 15.64 -12.47
CA LYS A 168 -2.92 16.27 -13.68
C LYS A 168 -2.07 17.50 -13.36
N SER A 169 -2.35 18.20 -12.26
CA SER A 169 -1.60 19.37 -11.81
C SER A 169 -0.22 19.04 -11.22
N ALA A 170 0.06 17.77 -10.89
CA ALA A 170 1.32 17.37 -10.29
C ALA A 170 2.34 17.03 -11.38
N LYS A 171 3.45 17.78 -11.39
CA LYS A 171 4.51 17.61 -12.40
C LYS A 171 5.31 16.32 -12.22
N ASN A 172 5.34 15.78 -11.01
CA ASN A 172 6.12 14.59 -10.65
C ASN A 172 5.35 13.27 -10.82
N THR A 173 4.04 13.32 -11.15
CA THR A 173 3.25 12.11 -11.34
C THR A 173 2.68 12.06 -12.75
N VAL A 174 3.23 11.16 -13.57
CA VAL A 174 2.79 10.97 -14.95
C VAL A 174 2.15 9.58 -15.06
N ARG A 175 0.84 9.54 -15.31
CA ARG A 175 0.06 8.28 -15.29
C ARG A 175 0.61 7.20 -16.24
N SER A 176 1.27 7.57 -17.33
CA SER A 176 1.81 6.64 -18.32
C SER A 176 3.21 6.11 -18.00
N SER A 177 3.94 6.70 -17.04
CA SER A 177 5.29 6.24 -16.66
C SER A 177 5.29 5.23 -15.51
N PHE A 178 4.18 5.13 -14.77
CA PHE A 178 4.02 4.27 -13.60
C PHE A 178 3.49 2.87 -13.93
#